data_AF-A0A3B4U6F4-F1
#
_entry.id   AF-A0A3B4U6F4-F1
#
_cell.length_a   1.000
_cell.length_b   1.000
_cell.length_c   1.000
_cell.angle_alpha   90.00
_cell.angle_beta   90.00
_cell.angle_gamma   90.00
#
_symmetry.space_group_name_H-M   'P 1'
#
loop_
_entity.id
_entity.type
_entity.pdbx_description
1 polymer ?
#
loop_
_entity_poly.entity_id
_entity_poly.type
_entity_poly.pdbx_seq_one_letter_code
_entity_poly.pdbx_strand_id
1 'polypeptide(L)' 'MPTVKHGGGSIMLWGCFAANGTGALQRVNGITKKEDYLQILQDNLKSSARRLGLGRSWVF' A
#
# COMPACT_ATOMS: atom_id res chain seq x y z
N MET A 1 22.03 6.81 -17.32
CA MET A 1 20.82 7.64 -17.47
C MET A 1 20.47 8.21 -16.10
N PRO A 2 20.46 9.55 -15.91
CA PRO A 2 20.11 10.14 -14.62
C PRO A 2 18.60 10.11 -14.37
N THR A 3 18.21 9.94 -13.12
CA THR A 3 16.81 10.10 -12.69
C THR A 3 16.58 11.56 -12.32
N VAL A 4 15.66 12.23 -13.01
CA VAL A 4 15.35 13.65 -12.79
C VAL A 4 14.05 13.79 -11.99
N LYS A 5 14.03 14.65 -10.97
CA LYS A 5 12.79 15.10 -10.32
C LYS A 5 12.35 16.42 -10.93
N HIS A 6 11.24 16.39 -11.64
CA HIS A 6 10.60 17.59 -12.18
C HIS A 6 9.79 18.28 -11.06
N GLY A 7 9.60 19.59 -11.15
CA GLY A 7 8.74 20.35 -10.24
C GLY A 7 7.25 19.98 -10.38
N GLY A 8 6.37 20.69 -9.67
CA GLY A 8 4.91 20.46 -9.75
C GLY A 8 4.34 19.53 -8.66
N GLY A 9 5.19 19.04 -7.75
CA GLY A 9 4.78 18.21 -6.61
C GLY A 9 4.76 16.71 -6.90
N SER A 10 4.41 15.91 -5.90
CA SER A 10 4.29 14.46 -6.00
C SER A 10 3.21 13.93 -5.06
N ILE A 11 2.68 12.74 -5.37
CA ILE A 11 1.80 11.96 -4.50
C ILE A 11 2.56 10.72 -4.03
N MET A 12 2.36 10.34 -2.78
CA MET A 12 2.80 9.06 -2.25
C MET A 12 1.58 8.16 -2.02
N LEU A 13 1.72 6.90 -2.42
CA LEU A 13 0.68 5.89 -2.32
C LEU A 13 1.26 4.67 -1.59
N TRP A 14 0.46 4.09 -0.71
CA TRP A 14 0.66 2.73 -0.22
C TRP A 14 -0.32 1.82 -0.95
N GLY A 15 0.12 0.63 -1.31
CA GLY A 15 -0.79 -0.40 -1.78
C GLY A 15 -0.19 -1.79 -1.67
N CYS A 16 -1.04 -2.80 -1.74
CA CYS A 16 -0.64 -4.21 -1.69
C CYS A 16 -1.09 -4.94 -2.95
N PHE A 17 -0.35 -5.98 -3.36
CA PHE A 17 -0.69 -6.79 -4.53
C PHE A 17 -0.26 -8.25 -4.31
N ALA A 18 -0.82 -9.16 -5.09
CA ALA A 18 -0.44 -10.57 -5.16
C ALA A 18 -0.65 -11.11 -6.59
N ALA A 19 -0.33 -12.38 -6.85
CA ALA A 19 -0.42 -12.97 -8.19
C ALA A 19 -1.83 -12.88 -8.83
N ASN A 20 -2.84 -12.81 -7.99
CA ASN A 20 -4.27 -12.69 -8.31
C ASN A 20 -4.73 -11.23 -8.52
N GLY A 21 -3.87 -10.23 -8.34
CA GLY A 21 -4.16 -8.84 -8.69
C GLY A 21 -3.77 -7.84 -7.61
N THR A 22 -4.46 -6.69 -7.61
CA THR A 22 -4.17 -5.57 -6.70
C THR A 22 -5.16 -5.49 -5.55
N GLY A 23 -4.61 -5.27 -4.35
CA GLY A 23 -5.32 -4.96 -3.13
C GLY A 23 -5.51 -3.46 -2.96
N ALA A 24 -5.67 -2.99 -1.73
CA ALA A 24 -6.01 -1.59 -1.45
C ALA A 24 -4.92 -0.64 -1.95
N LEU A 25 -5.33 0.56 -2.34
CA LEU A 25 -4.44 1.65 -2.71
C LEU A 25 -4.88 2.88 -1.91
N GLN A 26 -3.99 3.38 -1.05
CA GLN A 26 -4.27 4.48 -0.14
C GLN A 26 -3.24 5.59 -0.34
N ARG A 27 -3.72 6.83 -0.42
CA ARG A 27 -2.84 8.00 -0.41
C ARG A 27 -2.19 8.16 0.95
N VAL A 28 -0.88 8.38 0.94
CA VAL A 28 -0.06 8.65 2.11
C VAL A 28 0.37 10.11 2.08
N ASN A 29 0.18 10.79 3.20
CA ASN A 29 0.54 12.20 3.33
C ASN A 29 1.85 12.33 4.12
N GLY A 30 2.85 12.96 3.52
CA GLY A 30 4.14 13.19 4.18
C GLY A 30 4.92 11.91 4.47
N ILE A 31 5.84 11.99 5.43
CA ILE A 31 6.64 10.85 5.88
C ILE A 31 5.80 10.02 6.86
N THR A 32 5.50 8.78 6.50
CA THR A 32 4.78 7.83 7.35
C THR A 32 5.64 7.47 8.56
N LYS A 33 5.13 7.67 9.78
CA LYS A 33 5.75 7.09 10.98
C LYS A 33 5.35 5.62 11.10
N LYS A 34 6.00 4.90 12.01
CA LYS A 34 5.69 3.49 12.26
C LYS A 34 4.22 3.29 12.62
N GLU A 35 3.67 4.16 13.45
CA GLU A 35 2.29 4.09 13.93
C GLU A 35 1.29 4.29 12.79
N ASP A 36 1.54 5.27 11.92
CA ASP A 36 0.72 5.52 10.72
C ASP A 36 0.74 4.32 9.78
N TYR A 37 1.90 3.68 9.61
CA TYR A 37 2.02 2.49 8.79
C TYR A 37 1.22 1.32 9.38
N LEU A 38 1.32 1.09 10.68
CA LEU A 38 0.54 0.05 11.37
C LEU A 38 -0.96 0.30 11.23
N GLN A 39 -1.42 1.55 11.28
CA GLN A 39 -2.83 1.89 11.05
C GLN A 39 -3.27 1.52 9.62
N ILE A 40 -2.47 1.90 8.60
CA ILE A 40 -2.74 1.54 7.20
C ILE A 40 -2.87 0.01 7.04
N LEU A 41 -2.01 -0.76 7.71
CA LEU A 41 -2.11 -2.21 7.70
C LEU A 41 -3.39 -2.72 8.35
N GLN A 42 -3.73 -2.22 9.55
CA GLN A 42 -4.94 -2.65 10.24
C GLN A 42 -6.21 -2.38 9.42
N ASP A 43 -6.25 -1.24 8.73
CA ASP A 43 -7.41 -0.81 7.96
C ASP A 43 -7.57 -1.59 6.65
N ASN A 44 -6.46 -1.90 5.96
CA ASN A 44 -6.50 -2.37 4.57
C ASN A 44 -6.15 -3.84 4.38
N LEU A 45 -5.41 -4.46 5.31
CA LEU A 45 -4.74 -5.72 5.02
C LEU A 45 -5.73 -6.90 4.92
N LYS A 46 -6.63 -7.03 5.89
CA LYS A 46 -7.65 -8.11 5.90
C LYS A 46 -8.63 -7.98 4.73
N SER A 47 -9.05 -6.76 4.40
CA SER A 47 -9.97 -6.51 3.29
C SER A 47 -9.31 -6.79 1.93
N SER A 48 -8.03 -6.41 1.80
CA SER A 48 -7.24 -6.69 0.60
C SER A 48 -6.99 -8.17 0.40
N ALA A 49 -6.60 -8.90 1.44
CA ALA A 49 -6.36 -10.33 1.34
C ALA A 49 -7.63 -11.10 0.94
N ARG A 50 -8.79 -10.72 1.48
CA ARG A 50 -10.09 -11.27 1.06
C ARG A 50 -10.40 -10.93 -0.40
N ARG A 51 -10.19 -9.68 -0.82
CA ARG A 51 -10.43 -9.26 -2.21
C ARG A 51 -9.53 -10.00 -3.20
N LEU A 52 -8.29 -10.22 -2.82
CA LEU A 52 -7.34 -10.99 -3.59
C LEU A 52 -7.70 -12.50 -3.56
N GLY A 53 -8.58 -12.95 -2.68
CA GLY A 53 -8.91 -14.38 -2.57
C GLY A 53 -7.76 -15.17 -1.96
N LEU A 54 -6.93 -14.54 -1.13
CA LEU A 54 -5.89 -15.22 -0.40
C LEU A 54 -6.55 -16.10 0.68
N GLY A 55 -6.27 -17.41 0.63
CA GLY A 55 -6.79 -18.39 1.59
C GLY A 55 -6.36 -18.07 3.03
N ARG A 56 -6.82 -18.84 4.02
CA ARG A 56 -6.64 -18.50 5.45
C ARG A 56 -5.18 -18.46 5.95
N SER A 57 -4.22 -18.89 5.15
CA SER A 57 -2.80 -19.00 5.47
C SER A 57 -1.91 -17.95 4.79
N TRP A 58 -2.47 -16.78 4.42
CA TRP A 58 -1.67 -15.69 3.86
C TRP A 58 -0.88 -14.95 4.96
N VAL A 59 0.29 -14.45 4.59
CA VAL A 59 1.18 -13.66 5.45
C VAL A 59 1.54 -12.37 4.71
N PHE A 60 1.69 -11.28 5.45
CA PHE A 60 2.12 -9.97 4.95
C PHE A 60 3.47 -9.59 5.54
#